data_AF-A0A1H5ZMP9-F1
#
_entry.id   AF-A0A1H5ZMP9-F1
#
_cell.length_a   1.000
_cell.length_b   1.000
_cell.length_c   1.000
_cell.angle_alpha   90.00
_cell.angle_beta   90.00
_cell.angle_gamma   90.00
#
_symmetry.space_group_name_H-M   'P 1'
#
loop_
_entity.id
_entity.type
_entity.pdbx_description
1 polymer ?
#
loop_
_entity_poly.entity_id
_entity_poly.type
_entity_poly.pdbx_seq_one_letter_code
_entity_poly.pdbx_strand_id
1 'polypeptide(L)'
;MWRYVSALLMIVTGFAAQFVHAEPSTYVCDSAYKSSHAVPILESECPIGDGLWGNQQPKSPAESYWIQCGFVKSGSLRSIPNRLQQLTNKSVWLKPEMKGDRCLIGPYEEFSAAQQDLAKIKSIPSYSDAFIRSLAQRITTSKTQLIAGERTSRASQASQPVHSTVVAATPYMIAGKHSRQDCQCYF
;
A
#
# COMPACT_ATOMS: atom_id res chain seq x y z
N MET A 1 -55.27 -56.53 -22.78
CA MET A 1 -53.92 -56.79 -23.32
C MET A 1 -53.25 -55.43 -23.51
N TRP A 2 -52.49 -54.94 -22.54
CA TRP A 2 -51.09 -55.31 -22.24
C TRP A 2 -50.10 -54.51 -23.12
N ARG A 3 -49.65 -53.39 -22.53
CA ARG A 3 -48.28 -52.84 -22.49
C ARG A 3 -47.66 -52.03 -23.65
N TYR A 4 -46.82 -51.10 -23.18
CA TYR A 4 -45.74 -50.34 -23.82
C TYR A 4 -46.23 -49.13 -24.62
N VAL A 5 -45.75 -47.91 -24.40
CA VAL A 5 -44.37 -47.51 -24.12
C VAL A 5 -44.36 -46.32 -23.17
N SER A 6 -43.65 -46.49 -22.06
CA SER A 6 -43.23 -45.44 -21.15
C SER A 6 -42.25 -44.46 -21.80
N ALA A 7 -42.17 -43.29 -21.15
CA ALA A 7 -40.95 -42.49 -20.99
C ALA A 7 -40.53 -41.60 -22.16
N LEU A 8 -40.73 -40.29 -22.01
CA LEU A 8 -39.69 -39.37 -21.52
C LEU A 8 -40.21 -37.94 -21.67
N LEU A 9 -40.89 -37.43 -20.64
CA LEU A 9 -41.07 -35.99 -20.49
C LEU A 9 -39.77 -35.46 -19.87
N MET A 10 -38.82 -35.05 -20.72
CA MET A 10 -37.56 -34.45 -20.29
C MET A 10 -37.86 -33.16 -19.52
N ILE A 11 -37.66 -33.23 -18.21
CA ILE A 11 -37.65 -32.11 -17.29
C ILE A 11 -36.43 -31.24 -17.67
N VAL A 12 -36.66 -30.10 -18.33
CA VAL A 12 -35.64 -29.06 -18.51
C VAL A 12 -35.59 -28.27 -17.20
N THR A 13 -34.91 -28.82 -16.20
CA THR A 13 -34.56 -28.09 -14.99
C THR A 13 -33.53 -27.02 -15.33
N GLY A 14 -33.92 -25.76 -15.10
CA GLY A 14 -33.08 -24.59 -15.32
C GLY A 14 -31.77 -24.69 -14.52
N PHE A 15 -30.66 -24.80 -15.25
CA PHE A 15 -29.34 -24.48 -14.72
C PHE A 15 -29.25 -22.96 -14.61
N ALA A 16 -29.67 -22.42 -13.46
CA ALA A 16 -29.26 -21.07 -13.07
C ALA A 16 -27.74 -21.12 -12.87
N ALA A 17 -27.00 -20.63 -13.87
CA ALA A 17 -25.57 -20.41 -13.76
C ALA A 17 -25.34 -19.44 -12.59
N GLN A 18 -24.81 -19.96 -11.50
CA GLN A 18 -24.36 -19.17 -10.37
C GLN A 18 -23.09 -18.46 -10.83
N PHE A 19 -23.23 -17.21 -11.26
CA PHE A 19 -22.08 -16.34 -11.49
C PHE A 19 -21.44 -16.07 -10.12
N VAL A 20 -20.40 -16.83 -9.79
CA VAL A 20 -19.51 -16.51 -8.67
C VAL A 20 -18.76 -15.24 -9.07
N HIS A 21 -19.28 -14.10 -8.66
CA HIS A 21 -18.53 -12.84 -8.70
C HIS A 21 -17.40 -12.96 -7.68
N ALA A 22 -16.18 -13.16 -8.17
CA ALA A 22 -14.99 -13.00 -7.34
C ALA A 22 -14.91 -11.53 -6.92
N GLU A 23 -15.19 -11.23 -5.65
CA GLU A 23 -14.95 -9.92 -5.06
C GLU A 23 -13.47 -9.57 -5.20
N PRO A 24 -13.11 -8.35 -5.64
CA PRO A 24 -11.72 -7.94 -5.78
C PRO A 24 -11.05 -7.98 -4.40
N SER A 25 -10.16 -8.95 -4.23
CA SER A 25 -9.38 -9.14 -3.02
C SER A 25 -8.49 -7.91 -2.79
N THR A 26 -8.88 -7.06 -1.83
CA THR A 26 -8.07 -5.91 -1.41
C THR A 26 -6.91 -6.40 -0.55
N TYR A 27 -5.69 -6.04 -0.93
CA TYR A 27 -4.48 -6.40 -0.21
C TYR A 27 -4.01 -5.24 0.67
N VAL A 28 -3.76 -5.50 1.95
CA VAL A 28 -3.32 -4.49 2.90
C VAL A 28 -1.81 -4.58 3.03
N CYS A 29 -1.12 -3.53 2.57
CA CYS A 29 0.32 -3.39 2.70
C CYS A 29 0.64 -2.55 3.94
N ASP A 30 1.01 -3.21 5.03
CA ASP A 30 1.34 -2.55 6.28
C ASP A 30 2.85 -2.46 6.51
N SER A 31 3.22 -1.68 7.54
CA SER A 31 4.62 -1.45 7.85
C SER A 31 5.17 -2.51 8.80
N ALA A 32 6.25 -3.19 8.39
CA ALA A 32 6.95 -4.18 9.22
C ALA A 32 7.52 -3.59 10.53
N TYR A 33 7.80 -2.27 10.55
CA TYR A 33 8.40 -1.58 11.70
C TYR A 33 7.57 -0.36 12.11
N LYS A 34 6.64 -0.57 13.06
CA LYS A 34 6.02 0.51 13.81
C LYS A 34 7.03 0.99 14.86
N SER A 35 7.59 2.21 14.70
CA SER A 35 8.09 3.12 15.79
C SER A 35 9.54 3.63 15.86
N SER A 36 10.41 3.58 14.83
CA SER A 36 11.71 4.28 14.95
C SER A 36 12.31 4.89 13.68
N HIS A 37 11.65 4.78 12.54
CA HIS A 37 12.20 5.22 11.25
C HIS A 37 11.40 6.43 10.71
N ALA A 38 12.09 7.42 10.13
CA ALA A 38 11.47 8.61 9.55
C ALA A 38 10.52 8.30 8.37
N VAL A 39 10.64 7.11 7.77
CA VAL A 39 9.83 6.64 6.63
C VAL A 39 9.33 5.23 6.95
N PRO A 40 8.04 4.93 6.75
CA PRO A 40 7.51 3.58 6.95
C PRO A 40 8.12 2.59 5.93
N ILE A 41 8.34 1.37 6.39
CA ILE A 41 8.92 0.28 5.60
C ILE A 41 7.82 -0.72 5.27
N LEU A 42 7.59 -0.98 3.99
CA LEU A 42 6.70 -2.03 3.51
C LEU A 42 7.28 -3.41 3.77
N GLU A 43 6.40 -4.34 4.09
CA GLU A 43 6.71 -5.77 4.13
C GLU A 43 7.18 -6.30 2.76
N SER A 44 8.00 -7.34 2.80
CA SER A 44 8.70 -7.86 1.60
C SER A 44 7.75 -8.46 0.58
N GLU A 45 6.65 -9.04 1.08
CA GLU A 45 5.55 -9.68 0.39
C GLU A 45 4.56 -8.69 -0.25
N CYS A 46 4.59 -7.41 0.14
CA CYS A 46 3.71 -6.41 -0.43
C CYS A 46 3.97 -6.29 -1.94
N PRO A 47 2.97 -6.58 -2.79
CA PRO A 47 3.14 -6.48 -4.22
C PRO A 47 3.27 -5.01 -4.62
N ILE A 48 4.19 -4.73 -5.54
CA ILE A 48 4.42 -3.37 -6.08
C ILE A 48 4.18 -3.29 -7.59
N GLY A 49 3.72 -4.38 -8.19
CA GLY A 49 3.32 -4.44 -9.61
C GLY A 49 4.44 -4.28 -10.60
N ASP A 50 4.04 -4.04 -11.85
CA ASP A 50 4.92 -3.85 -13.00
C ASP A 50 5.19 -2.37 -13.26
N GLY A 51 6.39 -2.06 -13.74
CA GLY A 51 6.77 -0.69 -14.11
C GLY A 51 6.18 -0.26 -15.45
N LEU A 52 5.56 0.92 -15.48
CA LEU A 52 5.13 1.63 -16.67
C LEU A 52 6.17 2.70 -17.01
N TRP A 53 6.90 2.49 -18.11
CA TRP A 53 8.01 3.36 -18.50
C TRP A 53 7.60 4.31 -19.63
N GLY A 54 8.09 5.54 -19.57
CA GLY A 54 7.76 6.56 -20.57
C GLY A 54 6.27 6.88 -20.59
N ASN A 55 5.66 6.82 -21.79
CA ASN A 55 4.25 7.13 -22.02
C ASN A 55 3.35 5.88 -22.06
N GLN A 56 3.81 4.76 -21.51
CA GLN A 56 3.04 3.52 -21.47
C GLN A 56 1.80 3.68 -20.59
N GLN A 57 0.65 3.24 -21.13
CA GLN A 57 -0.58 3.10 -20.37
C GLN A 57 -0.65 1.70 -19.74
N PRO A 58 -1.44 1.54 -18.66
CA PRO A 58 -1.71 0.22 -18.08
C PRO A 58 -2.33 -0.70 -19.15
N LYS A 59 -1.78 -1.92 -19.28
CA LYS A 59 -2.24 -2.89 -20.30
C LYS A 59 -3.61 -3.51 -19.96
N SER A 60 -3.96 -3.51 -18.68
CA SER A 60 -5.21 -4.02 -18.11
C SER A 60 -5.75 -2.98 -17.13
N PRO A 61 -7.05 -3.04 -16.75
CA PRO A 61 -7.54 -2.21 -15.64
C PRO A 61 -6.72 -2.54 -14.39
N ALA A 62 -5.81 -1.62 -14.05
CA ALA A 62 -5.06 -1.71 -12.82
C ALA A 62 -5.88 -1.04 -11.72
N GLU A 63 -5.99 -1.73 -10.59
CA GLU A 63 -6.76 -1.30 -9.42
C GLU A 63 -5.93 -0.43 -8.48
N SER A 64 -4.61 -0.41 -8.64
CA SER A 64 -3.72 0.43 -7.83
C SER A 64 -2.43 0.78 -8.55
N TYR A 65 -1.87 1.92 -8.15
CA TYR A 65 -0.63 2.45 -8.70
C TYR A 65 0.32 2.90 -7.60
N TRP A 66 1.60 2.73 -7.85
CA TRP A 66 2.69 3.31 -7.05
C TRP A 66 3.51 4.22 -7.94
N ILE A 67 4.16 5.24 -7.37
CA ILE A 67 5.28 5.90 -8.04
C ILE A 67 6.56 5.39 -7.40
N GLN A 68 7.45 4.78 -8.19
CA GLN A 68 8.79 4.44 -7.74
C GLN A 68 9.70 5.66 -7.89
N CYS A 69 10.08 6.28 -6.77
CA CYS A 69 10.96 7.45 -6.77
C CYS A 69 12.44 7.10 -7.01
N GLY A 70 12.85 5.84 -6.81
CA GLY A 70 14.22 5.41 -7.06
C GLY A 70 14.60 4.16 -6.28
N PHE A 71 15.91 3.88 -6.25
CA PHE A 71 16.52 2.80 -5.48
C PHE A 71 17.61 3.38 -4.59
N VAL A 72 17.48 3.21 -3.27
CA VAL A 72 18.42 3.73 -2.28
C VAL A 72 19.30 2.60 -1.76
N LYS A 73 20.57 2.89 -1.49
CA LYS A 73 21.49 1.88 -0.93
C LYS A 73 21.08 1.56 0.51
N SER A 74 21.17 0.29 0.89
CA SER A 74 20.95 -0.14 2.27
C SER A 74 21.90 0.63 3.20
N GLY A 75 21.36 1.21 4.27
CA GLY A 75 22.14 1.98 5.24
C GLY A 75 22.51 3.41 4.80
N SER A 76 22.26 3.83 3.56
CA SER A 76 22.29 5.26 3.22
C SER A 76 21.08 5.91 3.88
N LEU A 77 21.32 6.59 4.99
CA LEU A 77 20.37 7.36 5.78
C LEU A 77 19.35 8.09 4.89
N ARG A 78 18.16 7.48 4.74
CA ARG A 78 16.83 7.92 5.25
C ARG A 78 16.49 9.42 5.26
N SER A 79 17.24 10.25 4.54
CA SER A 79 17.15 11.72 4.57
C SER A 79 16.30 12.27 3.42
N ILE A 80 15.72 11.40 2.60
CA ILE A 80 14.63 11.76 1.69
C ILE A 80 13.40 11.01 2.21
N PRO A 81 12.30 11.69 2.65
CA PRO A 81 11.31 12.24 1.71
C PRO A 81 10.32 13.30 2.29
N ASN A 82 10.68 14.20 3.22
CA ASN A 82 9.71 15.23 3.66
C ASN A 82 9.26 16.11 2.48
N ARG A 83 10.20 16.50 1.62
CA ARG A 83 9.89 17.29 0.41
C ARG A 83 8.99 16.53 -0.57
N LEU A 84 9.17 15.22 -0.72
CA LEU A 84 8.31 14.40 -1.58
C LEU A 84 6.91 14.25 -0.99
N GLN A 85 6.79 13.99 0.32
CA GLN A 85 5.51 13.92 1.02
C GLN A 85 4.75 15.25 0.93
N GLN A 86 5.45 16.39 1.08
CA GLN A 86 4.88 17.73 0.92
C GLN A 86 4.39 18.00 -0.51
N LEU A 87 5.12 17.52 -1.52
CA LEU A 87 4.84 17.78 -2.93
C LEU A 87 3.61 17.03 -3.44
N THR A 88 3.44 15.77 -3.00
CA THR A 88 2.37 14.88 -3.48
C THR A 88 1.21 14.75 -2.49
N ASN A 89 1.40 15.18 -1.24
CA ASN A 89 0.48 14.91 -0.13
C ASN A 89 0.19 13.40 0.02
N LYS A 90 1.17 12.57 -0.32
CA LYS A 90 1.12 11.11 -0.23
C LYS A 90 2.24 10.59 0.64
N SER A 91 1.98 9.45 1.28
CA SER A 91 2.99 8.76 2.05
C SER A 91 4.09 8.23 1.14
N VAL A 92 5.33 8.42 1.56
CA VAL A 92 6.49 7.73 0.97
C VAL A 92 6.79 6.51 1.82
N TRP A 93 7.16 5.44 1.13
CA TRP A 93 7.40 4.11 1.65
C TRP A 93 8.75 3.60 1.14
N LEU A 94 9.41 2.79 1.96
CA LEU A 94 10.59 2.03 1.54
C LEU A 94 10.22 0.56 1.49
N LYS A 95 10.49 -0.12 0.37
CA LYS A 95 10.39 -1.58 0.28
C LYS A 95 11.79 -2.19 0.26
N PRO A 96 12.15 -3.03 1.24
CA PRO A 96 13.43 -3.71 1.27
C PRO A 96 13.60 -4.66 0.06
N GLU A 97 14.80 -4.66 -0.50
CA GLU A 97 15.26 -5.59 -1.53
C GLU A 97 16.70 -6.04 -1.20
N MET A 98 17.20 -7.08 -1.87
CA MET A 98 18.52 -7.66 -1.56
C MET A 98 19.70 -6.67 -1.60
N LYS A 99 19.63 -5.62 -2.44
CA LYS A 99 20.74 -4.69 -2.72
C LYS A 99 20.50 -3.27 -2.24
N GLY A 100 19.40 -3.01 -1.54
CA GLY A 100 18.92 -1.65 -1.25
C GLY A 100 17.42 -1.62 -1.05
N ASP A 101 16.88 -0.42 -0.85
CA ASP A 101 15.43 -0.23 -0.68
C ASP A 101 14.85 0.48 -1.90
N ARG A 102 13.67 0.06 -2.35
CA ARG A 102 12.88 0.80 -3.33
C ARG A 102 12.12 1.92 -2.65
N CYS A 103 12.24 3.13 -3.17
CA CYS A 103 11.44 4.27 -2.75
C CYS A 103 10.11 4.26 -3.50
N LEU A 104 8.98 4.28 -2.79
CA LEU A 104 7.63 4.19 -3.34
C LEU A 104 6.74 5.30 -2.76
N ILE A 105 5.83 5.85 -3.56
CA ILE A 105 4.87 6.89 -3.15
C ILE A 105 3.47 6.42 -3.50
N GLY A 106 2.54 6.50 -2.55
CA GLY A 106 1.15 6.09 -2.75
C GLY A 106 0.56 5.30 -1.57
N PRO A 107 -0.38 4.37 -1.81
CA PRO A 107 -0.89 3.96 -3.13
C PRO A 107 -1.82 5.01 -3.76
N TYR A 108 -2.00 4.92 -5.07
CA TYR A 108 -2.95 5.71 -5.87
C TYR A 108 -4.02 4.78 -6.44
N GLU A 109 -5.27 5.22 -6.43
CA GLU A 109 -6.39 4.50 -7.05
C GLU A 109 -6.54 4.87 -8.53
N GLU A 110 -6.19 6.11 -8.88
CA GLU A 110 -6.33 6.66 -10.22
C GLU A 110 -4.97 6.88 -10.90
N PHE A 111 -4.83 6.40 -12.13
CA PHE A 111 -3.61 6.58 -12.93
C PHE A 111 -3.31 8.06 -13.20
N SER A 112 -4.36 8.86 -13.46
CA SER A 112 -4.23 10.29 -13.72
C SER A 112 -3.63 11.06 -12.53
N ALA A 113 -4.05 10.71 -11.31
CA ALA A 113 -3.48 11.29 -10.08
C ALA A 113 -2.00 10.93 -9.93
N ALA A 114 -1.64 9.67 -10.21
CA ALA A 114 -0.24 9.22 -10.20
C ALA A 114 0.60 9.94 -11.27
N GLN A 115 0.07 10.18 -12.47
CA GLN A 115 0.75 10.93 -13.52
C GLN A 115 1.03 12.38 -13.14
N GLN A 116 0.05 13.07 -12.55
CA GLN A 116 0.20 14.46 -12.13
C GLN A 116 1.31 14.60 -11.08
N ASP A 117 1.33 13.71 -10.09
CA ASP A 117 2.38 13.72 -9.07
C ASP A 117 3.73 13.28 -9.62
N LEU A 118 3.76 12.33 -10.56
CA LEU A 118 4.99 11.93 -11.24
C LEU A 118 5.65 13.12 -11.94
N ALA A 119 4.88 13.96 -12.63
CA ALA A 119 5.41 15.15 -13.31
C ALA A 119 6.07 16.12 -12.30
N LYS A 120 5.43 16.32 -11.14
CA LYS A 120 6.00 17.15 -10.06
C LYS A 120 7.29 16.52 -9.51
N ILE A 121 7.31 15.22 -9.26
CA ILE A 121 8.49 14.51 -8.75
C ILE A 121 9.66 14.62 -9.73
N LYS A 122 9.41 14.38 -11.02
CA LYS A 122 10.44 14.46 -12.08
C LYS A 122 11.03 15.86 -12.26
N SER A 123 10.33 16.91 -11.82
CA SER A 123 10.88 18.27 -11.84
C SER A 123 12.08 18.46 -10.89
N ILE A 124 12.27 17.55 -9.94
CA ILE A 124 13.41 17.53 -9.04
C ILE A 124 14.52 16.67 -9.69
N PRO A 125 15.71 17.22 -9.98
CA PRO A 125 16.75 16.53 -10.74
C PRO A 125 17.15 15.14 -10.20
N SER A 126 17.11 14.95 -8.88
CA SER A 126 17.44 13.66 -8.25
C SER A 126 16.38 12.57 -8.42
N TYR A 127 15.21 12.88 -8.99
CA TYR A 127 14.11 11.94 -9.22
C TYR A 127 13.62 11.95 -10.68
N SER A 128 14.45 12.37 -11.63
CA SER A 128 14.13 12.37 -13.07
C SER A 128 13.70 10.99 -13.58
N ASP A 129 14.28 9.94 -12.98
CA ASP A 129 14.10 8.55 -13.36
C ASP A 129 12.91 7.90 -12.65
N ALA A 130 12.11 8.67 -11.91
CA ALA A 130 10.89 8.16 -11.29
C ALA A 130 9.91 7.63 -12.35
N PHE A 131 9.12 6.62 -12.01
CA PHE A 131 8.13 6.05 -12.91
C PHE A 131 6.96 5.43 -12.14
N ILE A 132 5.84 5.21 -12.83
CA ILE A 132 4.65 4.60 -12.23
C ILE A 132 4.77 3.09 -12.30
N ARG A 133 4.31 2.40 -11.26
CA ARG A 133 4.04 0.97 -11.26
C ARG A 133 2.54 0.73 -11.18
N SER A 134 2.05 -0.30 -11.85
CA SER A 134 0.63 -0.68 -11.88
C SER A 134 0.40 -2.08 -11.33
N LEU A 135 -0.70 -2.25 -10.61
CA LEU A 135 -1.13 -3.51 -10.00
C LEU A 135 -2.55 -3.84 -10.41
N ALA A 136 -2.77 -5.11 -10.73
CA ALA A 136 -4.12 -5.63 -10.98
C ALA A 136 -4.95 -5.81 -9.70
N GLN A 137 -4.32 -5.71 -8.53
CA GLN A 137 -4.98 -5.83 -7.23
C GLN A 137 -5.07 -4.48 -6.54
N ARG A 138 -6.20 -4.21 -5.89
CA ARG A 138 -6.36 -3.04 -5.04
C ARG A 138 -5.49 -3.15 -3.80
N ILE A 139 -4.61 -2.16 -3.60
CA ILE A 139 -3.72 -2.07 -2.45
C ILE A 139 -4.14 -0.92 -1.54
N THR A 140 -4.17 -1.18 -0.24
CA THR A 140 -4.35 -0.14 0.79
C THR A 140 -3.20 -0.17 1.78
N THR A 141 -3.01 0.93 2.52
CA THR A 141 -2.00 1.00 3.60
C THR A 141 -2.59 1.71 4.81
N SER A 142 -2.21 1.30 6.03
CA SER A 142 -2.70 1.94 7.26
C SER A 142 -2.38 3.45 7.35
N LYS A 143 -1.25 3.92 6.77
CA LYS A 143 -0.90 5.35 6.82
C LYS A 143 -1.76 6.21 5.89
N THR A 144 -2.22 5.67 4.77
CA THR A 144 -3.16 6.37 3.87
C THR A 144 -4.55 6.49 4.50
N GLN A 145 -4.95 5.55 5.35
CA GLN A 145 -6.20 5.63 6.11
C GLN A 145 -6.20 6.79 7.12
N LEU A 146 -5.05 7.11 7.74
CA LEU A 146 -4.95 8.25 8.67
C LEU A 146 -5.11 9.61 7.96
N ILE A 147 -4.56 9.75 6.74
CA ILE A 147 -4.69 10.98 5.93
C ILE A 147 -6.11 11.10 5.34
N ALA A 148 -6.75 9.97 5.01
CA ALA A 148 -8.14 9.96 4.55
C ALA A 148 -9.13 10.24 5.70
N GLY A 149 -8.87 9.72 6.90
CA GLY A 149 -9.68 9.97 8.10
C GLY A 149 -9.74 11.44 8.52
N GLU A 150 -8.66 12.21 8.26
CA GLU A 150 -8.62 13.65 8.49
C GLU A 150 -9.51 14.45 7.51
N ARG A 151 -9.78 13.92 6.31
CA ARG A 151 -10.70 14.55 5.35
C ARG A 151 -12.17 14.29 5.67
N THR A 152 -12.49 13.13 6.26
CA THR A 152 -13.87 12.78 6.65
C THR A 152 -14.29 13.43 7.97
N SER A 153 -13.35 13.72 8.88
CA SER A 153 -13.65 14.35 10.18
C SER A 153 -13.87 15.87 10.12
N ARG A 154 -13.44 16.56 9.05
CA ARG A 154 -13.63 18.02 8.93
C ARG A 154 -15.04 18.44 8.51
N ALA A 155 -15.86 17.49 8.03
CA ALA A 155 -17.22 17.77 7.57
C ALA A 155 -18.32 17.47 8.61
N SER A 156 -17.98 16.94 9.78
CA SER A 156 -18.97 16.61 10.80
C SER A 156 -18.41 16.74 12.21
N GLN A 157 -18.30 17.99 12.69
CA GLN A 157 -18.30 18.28 14.14
C GLN A 157 -18.46 19.80 14.37
N ALA A 158 -19.69 20.26 14.19
CA ALA A 158 -20.23 21.27 15.09
C ALA A 158 -20.76 20.55 16.34
N SER A 159 -20.60 21.18 17.51
CA SER A 159 -21.18 20.85 18.83
C SER A 159 -20.30 20.08 19.84
N GLN A 160 -19.58 20.88 20.64
CA GLN A 160 -19.56 20.88 22.12
C GLN A 160 -18.55 20.03 22.93
N PRO A 161 -18.18 20.52 24.15
CA PRO A 161 -16.82 20.46 24.69
C PRO A 161 -16.67 19.44 25.82
N VAL A 162 -15.47 18.88 25.99
CA VAL A 162 -15.06 18.28 27.27
C VAL A 162 -13.59 18.59 27.56
N HIS A 163 -13.38 19.39 28.59
CA HIS A 163 -12.14 19.52 29.34
C HIS A 163 -11.68 18.15 29.86
N SER A 164 -10.41 17.81 29.72
CA SER A 164 -9.72 17.12 30.81
C SER A 164 -8.22 17.34 30.78
N THR A 165 -7.68 17.50 31.97
CA THR A 165 -6.43 18.13 32.33
C THR A 165 -5.39 17.05 32.72
N VAL A 166 -4.10 17.35 32.51
CA VAL A 166 -2.88 16.70 33.07
C VAL A 166 -2.67 15.24 32.55
N VAL A 167 -1.47 14.72 32.25
CA VAL A 167 -0.21 14.75 32.99
C VAL A 167 0.97 14.52 32.05
N ALA A 168 2.03 15.30 32.24
CA ALA A 168 3.35 15.06 31.66
C ALA A 168 3.91 13.71 32.14
N ALA A 169 4.13 12.78 31.22
CA ALA A 169 4.87 11.55 31.49
C ALA A 169 6.34 11.73 31.13
N THR A 170 7.19 11.72 32.16
CA THR A 170 8.64 11.62 32.10
C THR A 170 9.10 10.31 31.44
N PRO A 171 10.24 10.30 30.71
CA PRO A 171 10.77 9.08 30.12
C PRO A 171 11.37 8.15 31.19
N TYR A 172 10.91 6.90 31.23
CA TYR A 172 11.55 5.85 32.02
C TYR A 172 12.77 5.30 31.28
N MET A 173 13.93 5.42 31.93
CA MET A 173 15.17 4.71 31.60
C MET A 173 15.04 3.25 32.02
N ILE A 174 15.35 2.30 31.13
CA ILE A 174 15.65 0.91 31.53
C ILE A 174 17.12 0.65 31.26
N ALA A 175 17.90 0.66 32.33
CA ALA A 175 19.20 0.02 32.38
C ALA A 175 18.99 -1.49 32.48
N GLY A 176 19.51 -2.24 31.52
CA GLY A 176 19.57 -3.70 31.55
C GLY A 176 20.87 -4.19 30.93
N LYS A 177 21.82 -4.60 31.77
CA LYS A 177 23.02 -5.36 31.39
C LYS A 177 22.61 -6.82 31.16
N HIS A 178 22.72 -7.35 29.94
CA HIS A 178 22.91 -8.79 29.66
C HIS A 178 23.68 -8.88 28.32
N SER A 179 25.00 -9.08 28.38
CA SER A 179 25.75 -10.33 28.21
C SER A 179 25.76 -10.89 26.77
N ARG A 180 27.00 -10.99 26.27
CA ARG A 180 27.48 -11.68 25.06
C ARG A 180 27.00 -13.15 25.02
N GLN A 181 26.98 -13.72 23.80
CA GLN A 181 26.70 -15.13 23.41
C GLN A 181 25.20 -15.36 23.13
N ASP A 182 24.72 -15.79 21.96
CA ASP A 182 25.33 -16.53 20.85
C ASP A 182 24.69 -16.13 19.50
N CYS A 183 25.55 -16.00 18.48
CA CYS A 183 25.14 -16.11 17.08
C CYS A 183 25.20 -17.60 16.70
N GLN A 184 24.07 -18.23 16.40
CA GLN A 184 24.06 -19.45 15.60
C GLN A 184 22.98 -19.35 14.52
N CYS A 185 23.47 -19.23 13.28
CA CYS A 185 22.76 -19.58 12.07
C CYS A 185 22.55 -21.10 12.03
N TYR A 186 21.35 -21.55 11.68
CA TYR A 186 21.13 -22.88 11.12
C TYR A 186 20.34 -22.75 9.82
N PHE A 187 20.69 -23.66 8.91
CA PHE A 187 20.57 -23.68 7.45
C PHE A 187 19.16 -23.50 6.87
#